data_AF-A0A8T9S907-F1
#
_entry.id   AF-A0A8T9S907-F1
#
_cell.length_a   1.000
_cell.length_b   1.000
_cell.length_c   1.000
_cell.angle_alpha   90.00
_cell.angle_beta   90.00
_cell.angle_gamma   90.00
#
_symmetry.space_group_name_H-M   'P 1'
#
loop_
_entity.id
_entity.type
_entity.pdbx_description
1 polymer ?
#
loop_
_entity_poly.entity_id
_entity_poly.type
_entity_poly.pdbx_seq_one_letter_code
_entity_poly.pdbx_strand_id
1 'polypeptide(L)'
;MKSRIAHPYSLLAILLLFVLMVQARLWAPYWDTHNVQAILTWDAMGYYIYLPAHFIYHDLGHMAFAQDIMREYQPSSSFYQAFQVPGGPEGMLVTKYTCGLAVLWTPFFFLGHWAAGWLNYPQDGFSAPYQIAIAFGGLLFALLGLGLLRRVLLRYFSDVVTTLVLVLLVLGSNYFQYAVFDAAMAHNYLFTGYALLLWLTIRWHERPTRLGAFFIGLTLGMLVLIRPSEAVAAVIPLLWNAGSWAALRAKLALLKERWMDVLLLVLGGVLGVLPQALYWHWATGHFLFYSYGDQHFSFFKPHLWEVLFSFRKGWLIYSPLLLLPLAGIAALWRTHRAVTVPVLAFTVLNLWVVSAWDIWWYGGSIGQRALVQSYAVLALPYAAVIAWLLMPERRPALRVAAVVAAVLLVDLNLFQHWQYMRSIIHPEEMNRRYYFAVFNKTMPTQSDFALLDVKSHLPESERHYTPQVLGKLDFDNQPVDATSGISADQGYFSRQSFHADPAHAYGPALTLKLMDKGLQPGQYIRASCRVFSDYGAWGNKLVMTVERNGKNIAWDAVRLQNNLSVNRAWNLVYFDAPLPADALPDDIIKVYVLSDSGSSCYIDDVQAELMKPKSSW
;
A
#
# COMPACT_ATOMS: atom_id res chain seq x y z
N MET A 1 -19.18 23.09 41.15
CA MET A 1 -19.94 22.75 39.92
C MET A 1 -19.01 22.00 38.97
N LYS A 2 -18.96 20.66 39.02
CA LYS A 2 -18.17 19.88 38.05
C LYS A 2 -18.95 19.83 36.74
N SER A 3 -18.56 20.63 35.75
CA SER A 3 -19.03 20.51 34.38
C SER A 3 -18.77 19.07 33.90
N ARG A 4 -19.80 18.21 33.93
CA ARG A 4 -19.71 16.85 33.37
C ARG A 4 -19.51 17.00 31.87
N ILE A 5 -18.35 16.58 31.37
CA ILE A 5 -18.10 16.52 29.93
C ILE A 5 -19.19 15.64 29.30
N ALA A 6 -19.96 16.19 28.36
CA ALA A 6 -20.94 15.41 27.61
C ALA A 6 -20.19 14.40 26.72
N HIS A 7 -20.57 13.12 26.83
CA HIS A 7 -19.99 12.01 26.05
C HIS A 7 -18.48 11.75 26.32
N PRO A 8 -18.08 11.43 27.56
CA PRO A 8 -16.67 11.33 27.94
C PRO A 8 -15.94 10.13 27.32
N TYR A 9 -16.63 9.04 27.00
CA TYR A 9 -15.99 7.78 26.60
C TYR A 9 -15.36 7.90 25.21
N SER A 10 -16.09 8.41 24.22
CA SER A 10 -15.55 8.53 22.87
C SER A 10 -14.49 9.62 22.77
N LEU A 11 -14.54 10.64 23.62
CA LEU A 11 -13.47 11.64 23.71
C LEU A 11 -12.19 11.02 24.28
N LEU A 12 -12.30 10.30 25.40
CA LEU A 12 -11.17 9.59 25.99
C LEU A 12 -10.57 8.58 25.01
N ALA A 13 -11.40 7.83 24.29
CA ALA A 13 -10.95 6.88 23.29
C ALA A 13 -10.12 7.54 22.18
N ILE A 14 -10.56 8.68 21.64
CA ILE A 14 -9.77 9.42 20.63
C ILE A 14 -8.42 9.85 21.20
N LEU A 15 -8.38 10.36 22.43
CA LEU A 15 -7.13 10.80 23.06
C LEU A 15 -6.17 9.62 23.27
N LEU A 16 -6.68 8.48 23.76
CA LEU A 16 -5.89 7.27 23.95
C LEU A 16 -5.39 6.70 22.61
N LEU A 17 -6.24 6.66 21.58
CA LEU A 17 -5.85 6.24 20.23
C LEU A 17 -4.79 7.20 19.65
N PHE A 18 -4.91 8.50 19.88
CA PHE A 18 -3.92 9.48 19.42
C PHE A 18 -2.57 9.29 20.09
N VAL A 19 -2.54 9.10 21.42
CA VAL A 19 -1.31 8.78 22.15
C VAL A 19 -0.69 7.48 21.65
N LEU A 20 -1.50 6.44 21.44
CA LEU A 20 -1.05 5.16 20.88
C LEU A 20 -0.45 5.34 19.47
N MET A 21 -1.11 6.09 18.59
CA MET A 21 -0.62 6.37 17.24
C MET A 21 0.69 7.15 17.25
N VAL A 22 0.83 8.15 18.13
CA VAL A 22 2.10 8.88 18.34
C VAL A 22 3.18 7.94 18.83
N GLN A 23 2.90 7.11 19.83
CA GLN A 23 3.86 6.14 20.36
C GLN A 23 4.31 5.14 19.29
N ALA A 24 3.37 4.60 18.52
CA ALA A 24 3.66 3.67 17.43
C ALA A 24 4.54 4.32 16.36
N ARG A 25 4.28 5.58 16.00
CA ARG A 25 5.13 6.36 15.09
C ARG A 25 6.55 6.50 15.64
N LEU A 26 6.68 6.89 16.91
CA LEU A 26 7.98 7.08 17.57
C LEU A 26 8.80 5.79 17.65
N TRP A 27 8.15 4.64 17.82
CA TRP A 27 8.81 3.33 17.93
C TRP A 27 9.17 2.69 16.59
N ALA A 28 8.68 3.25 15.49
CA ALA A 28 8.98 2.72 14.19
C ALA A 28 10.43 3.07 13.77
N PRO A 29 11.13 2.19 13.04
CA PRO A 29 12.51 2.40 12.64
C PRO A 29 12.73 3.50 11.56
N TYR A 30 11.69 4.28 11.24
CA TYR A 30 11.60 5.28 10.16
C TYR A 30 12.45 6.56 10.35
N TRP A 31 13.35 6.61 11.33
CA TRP A 31 14.10 7.84 11.65
C TRP A 31 15.46 7.91 10.95
N ASP A 32 15.91 6.83 10.33
CA ASP A 32 17.13 6.80 9.53
C ASP A 32 16.82 7.23 8.08
N THR A 33 17.22 8.45 7.74
CA THR A 33 17.05 9.02 6.40
C THR A 33 17.91 8.32 5.33
N HIS A 34 18.91 7.52 5.72
CA HIS A 34 19.82 6.85 4.80
C HIS A 34 19.43 5.38 4.52
N ASN A 35 18.52 4.80 5.31
CA ASN A 35 18.10 3.40 5.18
C ASN A 35 16.58 3.28 4.95
N VAL A 36 16.16 3.58 3.71
CA VAL A 36 14.96 3.10 3.00
C VAL A 36 13.63 3.09 3.77
N GLN A 37 13.42 4.00 4.72
CA GLN A 37 12.06 4.23 5.20
C GLN A 37 11.74 5.72 5.46
N ALA A 38 12.14 6.58 4.54
CA ALA A 38 11.74 7.99 4.53
C ALA A 38 10.22 8.18 4.28
N ILE A 39 9.64 9.23 4.86
CA ILE A 39 8.21 9.57 4.79
C ILE A 39 7.82 10.13 3.41
N LEU A 40 8.74 10.88 2.79
CA LEU A 40 8.55 11.55 1.51
C LEU A 40 9.05 10.67 0.35
N THR A 41 8.59 9.42 0.31
CA THR A 41 9.01 8.40 -0.65
C THR A 41 7.91 8.04 -1.64
N TRP A 42 8.27 7.45 -2.78
CA TRP A 42 7.33 6.90 -3.77
C TRP A 42 6.23 7.90 -4.16
N ASP A 43 4.95 7.55 -3.95
CA ASP A 43 3.80 8.42 -4.24
C ASP A 43 3.81 9.70 -3.40
N ALA A 44 4.21 9.62 -2.13
CA ALA A 44 4.24 10.77 -1.22
C ALA A 44 5.18 11.87 -1.74
N MET A 45 6.33 11.49 -2.32
CA MET A 45 7.23 12.42 -3.00
C MET A 45 6.51 13.20 -4.11
N GLY A 46 5.74 12.52 -4.95
CA GLY A 46 5.06 13.14 -6.08
C GLY A 46 3.96 14.12 -5.65
N TYR A 47 3.26 13.82 -4.57
CA TYR A 47 2.34 14.78 -3.94
C TYR A 47 3.06 15.98 -3.30
N TYR A 48 4.29 15.78 -2.83
CA TYR A 48 5.04 16.74 -2.02
C TYR A 48 5.86 17.73 -2.86
N ILE A 49 6.42 17.28 -3.99
CA ILE A 49 7.46 17.98 -4.76
C ILE A 49 7.09 19.41 -5.18
N TYR A 50 5.80 19.70 -5.31
CA TYR A 50 5.27 21.05 -5.53
C TYR A 50 5.80 22.08 -4.53
N LEU A 51 5.95 21.70 -3.26
CA LEU A 51 6.35 22.59 -2.17
C LEU A 51 7.81 23.05 -2.30
N PRO A 52 8.83 22.16 -2.30
CA PRO A 52 10.20 22.58 -2.49
C PRO A 52 10.42 23.22 -3.87
N ALA A 53 9.80 22.69 -4.93
CA ALA A 53 9.92 23.25 -6.27
C ALA A 53 9.45 24.72 -6.32
N HIS A 54 8.35 25.05 -5.64
CA HIS A 54 7.83 26.42 -5.62
C HIS A 54 8.57 27.34 -4.65
N PHE A 55 8.77 26.90 -3.41
CA PHE A 55 9.21 27.76 -2.30
C PHE A 55 10.71 27.80 -2.05
N ILE A 56 11.47 26.78 -2.49
CA ILE A 56 12.93 26.71 -2.27
C ILE A 56 13.68 26.90 -3.58
N TYR A 57 13.36 26.08 -4.59
CA TYR A 57 14.14 26.04 -5.83
C TYR A 57 13.61 26.99 -6.91
N HIS A 58 12.36 27.47 -6.77
CA HIS A 58 11.68 28.28 -7.78
C HIS A 58 11.70 27.65 -9.18
N ASP A 59 11.63 26.32 -9.24
CA ASP A 59 11.72 25.50 -10.46
C ASP A 59 10.63 24.42 -10.45
N LEU A 60 9.40 24.84 -10.76
CA LEU A 60 8.26 23.95 -10.96
C LEU A 60 8.25 23.25 -12.33
N GLY A 61 9.14 23.66 -13.24
CA GLY A 61 9.10 23.28 -14.64
C GLY A 61 10.10 22.19 -14.99
N HIS A 62 11.40 22.43 -14.78
CA HIS A 62 12.45 21.48 -15.13
C HIS A 62 12.80 20.55 -13.97
N MET A 63 12.58 21.01 -12.74
CA MET A 63 12.88 20.29 -11.50
C MET A 63 14.33 19.77 -11.44
N ALA A 64 15.31 20.60 -11.84
CA ALA A 64 16.71 20.20 -11.94
C ALA A 64 17.28 19.67 -10.60
N PHE A 65 16.79 20.22 -9.49
CA PHE A 65 17.14 19.79 -8.13
C PHE A 65 16.76 18.33 -7.81
N ALA A 66 15.81 17.74 -8.54
CA ALA A 66 15.32 16.39 -8.26
C ALA A 66 16.43 15.34 -8.35
N GLN A 67 17.42 15.51 -9.23
CA GLN A 67 18.54 14.57 -9.34
C GLN A 67 19.40 14.54 -8.07
N ASP A 68 19.66 15.71 -7.46
CA ASP A 68 20.41 15.80 -6.21
C ASP A 68 19.62 15.19 -5.05
N ILE A 69 18.31 15.46 -4.97
CA ILE A 69 17.41 14.84 -3.98
C ILE A 69 17.37 13.32 -4.14
N MET A 70 17.32 12.82 -5.38
CA MET A 70 17.33 11.38 -5.65
C MET A 70 18.64 10.73 -5.23
N ARG A 71 19.79 11.40 -5.44
CA ARG A 71 21.11 10.91 -5.04
C ARG A 71 21.27 10.89 -3.52
N GLU A 72 20.86 11.96 -2.85
CA GLU A 72 21.05 12.15 -1.41
C GLU A 72 20.09 11.30 -0.56
N TYR A 73 18.79 11.32 -0.91
CA TYR A 73 17.73 10.75 -0.07
C TYR A 73 17.13 9.46 -0.61
N GLN A 74 17.39 9.11 -1.88
CA GLN A 74 16.88 7.91 -2.54
C GLN A 74 15.37 7.65 -2.29
N PRO A 75 14.49 8.66 -2.48
CA PRO A 75 13.09 8.56 -2.09
C PRO A 75 12.28 7.56 -2.94
N SER A 76 12.80 7.15 -4.09
CA SER A 76 12.28 6.07 -4.93
C SER A 76 13.42 5.46 -5.77
N SER A 77 13.17 4.32 -6.40
CA SER A 77 14.17 3.66 -7.28
C SER A 77 14.49 4.46 -8.55
N SER A 78 13.54 5.27 -9.02
CA SER A 78 13.71 6.17 -10.15
C SER A 78 12.79 7.39 -9.96
N PHE A 79 13.04 8.47 -10.70
CA PHE A 79 12.21 9.67 -10.67
C PHE A 79 11.06 9.57 -11.69
N TYR A 80 9.99 8.86 -11.33
CA TYR A 80 8.79 8.68 -12.16
C TYR A 80 7.63 9.61 -11.77
N GLN A 81 7.83 10.45 -10.74
CA GLN A 81 6.81 11.32 -10.17
C GLN A 81 6.48 12.52 -11.07
N ALA A 82 7.37 12.86 -12.00
CA ALA A 82 7.15 13.85 -13.05
C ALA A 82 7.69 13.32 -14.38
N PHE A 83 7.13 13.79 -15.49
CA PHE A 83 7.51 13.36 -16.84
C PHE A 83 7.41 14.51 -17.83
N GLN A 84 8.08 14.37 -18.98
CA GLN A 84 8.11 15.37 -20.04
C GLN A 84 6.70 15.75 -20.50
N VAL A 85 6.41 17.05 -20.58
CA VAL A 85 5.17 17.57 -21.15
C VAL A 85 5.07 17.12 -22.62
N PRO A 86 4.01 16.39 -23.01
CA PRO A 86 3.84 15.95 -24.40
C PRO A 86 3.77 17.14 -25.37
N GLY A 87 4.69 17.20 -26.32
CA GLY A 87 4.78 18.32 -27.28
C GLY A 87 5.22 19.67 -26.68
N GLY A 88 5.67 19.68 -25.41
CA GLY A 88 6.22 20.86 -24.76
C GLY A 88 7.72 21.06 -25.02
N PRO A 89 8.32 22.16 -24.53
CA PRO A 89 9.77 22.40 -24.59
C PRO A 89 10.57 21.26 -23.96
N GLU A 90 11.71 20.92 -24.54
CA GLU A 90 12.60 19.87 -24.02
C GLU A 90 12.98 20.13 -22.56
N GLY A 91 12.82 19.13 -21.70
CA GLY A 91 13.10 19.21 -20.26
C GLY A 91 11.97 19.80 -19.42
N MET A 92 10.91 20.35 -20.01
CA MET A 92 9.73 20.80 -19.27
C MET A 92 8.94 19.59 -18.75
N LEU A 93 8.83 19.46 -17.44
CA LEU A 93 8.15 18.35 -16.76
C LEU A 93 6.77 18.76 -16.23
N VAL A 94 5.88 17.78 -16.15
CA VAL A 94 4.59 17.84 -15.45
C VAL A 94 4.52 16.72 -14.42
N THR A 95 4.06 17.05 -13.22
CA THR A 95 3.92 16.07 -12.14
C THR A 95 2.77 15.11 -12.44
N LYS A 96 3.00 13.82 -12.17
CA LYS A 96 2.01 12.75 -12.27
C LYS A 96 0.85 12.93 -11.28
N TYR A 97 1.16 13.31 -10.05
CA TYR A 97 0.21 13.47 -8.95
C TYR A 97 -0.27 14.92 -8.85
N THR A 98 -1.47 15.14 -8.33
CA THR A 98 -2.04 16.49 -8.15
C THR A 98 -1.52 17.19 -6.89
N CYS A 99 -1.61 18.52 -6.84
CA CYS A 99 -1.07 19.36 -5.76
C CYS A 99 -1.96 19.41 -4.50
N GLY A 100 -3.05 18.63 -4.43
CA GLY A 100 -4.02 18.73 -3.34
C GLY A 100 -3.45 18.47 -1.96
N LEU A 101 -2.56 17.50 -1.82
CA LEU A 101 -1.85 17.27 -0.55
C LEU A 101 -0.81 18.33 -0.26
N ALA A 102 -0.07 18.83 -1.26
CA ALA A 102 0.86 19.94 -1.08
C ALA A 102 0.18 21.14 -0.41
N VAL A 103 -1.04 21.50 -0.84
CA VAL A 103 -1.84 22.56 -0.21
C VAL A 103 -2.04 22.30 1.29
N LEU A 104 -2.47 21.09 1.66
CA LEU A 104 -2.67 20.71 3.06
C LEU A 104 -1.37 20.61 3.88
N TRP A 105 -0.25 20.33 3.21
CA TRP A 105 1.07 20.19 3.81
C TRP A 105 1.81 21.49 4.02
N THR A 106 1.44 22.57 3.31
CA THR A 106 2.04 23.90 3.42
C THR A 106 2.41 24.33 4.85
N PRO A 107 1.52 24.28 5.87
CA PRO A 107 1.89 24.69 7.23
C PRO A 107 2.99 23.82 7.85
N PHE A 108 2.97 22.50 7.59
CA PHE A 108 3.99 21.58 8.12
C PHE A 108 5.29 21.65 7.34
N PHE A 109 5.23 21.96 6.05
CA PHE A 109 6.40 22.25 5.24
C PHE A 109 7.19 23.43 5.81
N PHE A 110 6.53 24.55 6.10
CA PHE A 110 7.21 25.71 6.68
C PHE A 110 7.69 25.46 8.11
N LEU A 111 6.97 24.66 8.90
CA LEU A 111 7.45 24.21 10.20
C LEU A 111 8.76 23.40 10.06
N GLY A 112 8.80 22.46 9.11
CA GLY A 112 9.99 21.69 8.78
C GLY A 112 11.14 22.56 8.27
N HIS A 113 10.84 23.51 7.38
CA HIS A 113 11.82 24.46 6.83
C HIS A 113 12.48 25.31 7.93
N TRP A 114 11.67 25.86 8.83
CA TRP A 114 12.16 26.63 9.96
C TRP A 114 12.99 25.78 10.93
N ALA A 115 12.50 24.58 11.27
CA ALA A 115 13.22 23.65 12.11
C ALA A 115 14.56 23.20 11.48
N ALA A 116 14.62 23.00 10.16
CA ALA A 116 15.85 22.67 9.47
C ALA A 116 16.91 23.77 9.60
N GLY A 117 16.51 25.04 9.39
CA GLY A 117 17.42 26.17 9.58
C GLY A 117 17.90 26.32 11.03
N TRP A 118 17.01 26.14 12.01
CA TRP A 118 17.39 26.24 13.43
C TRP A 118 18.30 25.08 13.88
N LEU A 119 18.06 23.87 13.39
CA LEU A 119 18.81 22.67 13.80
C LEU A 119 20.03 22.39 12.90
N ASN A 120 20.41 23.29 12.00
CA ASN A 120 21.50 23.12 11.03
C ASN A 120 21.35 21.87 10.12
N TYR A 121 20.12 21.53 9.74
CA TYR A 121 19.87 20.56 8.66
C TYR A 121 19.79 21.28 7.31
N PRO A 122 20.06 20.57 6.19
CA PRO A 122 19.84 21.13 4.85
C PRO A 122 18.41 21.66 4.69
N GLN A 123 18.27 22.90 4.21
CA GLN A 123 16.97 23.52 3.92
C GLN A 123 16.53 23.22 2.47
N ASP A 124 16.53 21.94 2.10
CA ASP A 124 16.32 21.45 0.73
C ASP A 124 14.90 20.90 0.47
N GLY A 125 14.06 20.84 1.50
CA GLY A 125 12.72 20.26 1.44
C GLY A 125 12.63 18.77 1.79
N PHE A 126 13.75 18.05 1.94
CA PHE A 126 13.73 16.59 2.12
C PHE A 126 14.47 16.10 3.35
N SER A 127 15.31 16.95 3.95
CA SER A 127 16.00 16.64 5.21
C SER A 127 15.03 16.27 6.35
N ALA A 128 15.56 15.64 7.39
CA ALA A 128 14.77 15.01 8.46
C ALA A 128 13.66 15.92 9.04
N PRO A 129 13.88 17.22 9.33
CA PRO A 129 12.84 18.09 9.88
C PRO A 129 11.58 18.21 9.00
N TYR A 130 11.71 18.20 7.67
CA TYR A 130 10.55 18.21 6.76
C TYR A 130 9.74 16.93 6.86
N GLN A 131 10.43 15.79 6.84
CA GLN A 131 9.78 14.48 6.94
C GLN A 131 9.02 14.37 8.26
N ILE A 132 9.66 14.70 9.37
CA ILE A 132 9.07 14.68 10.72
C ILE A 132 7.82 15.57 10.77
N ALA A 133 7.93 16.81 10.29
CA ALA A 133 6.80 17.75 10.31
C ALA A 133 5.60 17.21 9.51
N ILE A 134 5.85 16.61 8.35
CA ILE A 134 4.79 16.02 7.50
C ILE A 134 4.15 14.79 8.17
N ALA A 135 4.93 13.88 8.75
CA ALA A 135 4.39 12.70 9.44
C ALA A 135 3.52 13.09 10.65
N PHE A 136 3.99 13.99 11.51
CA PHE A 136 3.19 14.46 12.65
C PHE A 136 2.00 15.32 12.19
N GLY A 137 2.14 16.06 11.10
CA GLY A 137 1.02 16.73 10.44
C GLY A 137 -0.08 15.75 10.02
N GLY A 138 0.29 14.59 9.48
CA GLY A 138 -0.64 13.48 9.20
C GLY A 138 -1.39 13.00 10.45
N LEU A 139 -0.69 12.81 11.57
CA LEU A 139 -1.33 12.42 12.84
C LEU A 139 -2.32 13.47 13.36
N LEU A 140 -2.02 14.76 13.20
CA LEU A 140 -2.95 15.84 13.55
C LEU A 140 -4.20 15.83 12.66
N PHE A 141 -4.03 15.54 11.36
CA PHE A 141 -5.16 15.33 10.46
C PHE A 141 -6.00 14.11 10.85
N ALA A 142 -5.37 13.02 11.29
CA ALA A 142 -6.08 11.83 11.79
C ALA A 142 -6.91 12.17 13.05
N LEU A 143 -6.33 12.93 13.99
CA LEU A 143 -7.04 13.43 15.18
C LEU A 143 -8.26 14.29 14.81
N LEU A 144 -8.09 15.21 13.86
CA LEU A 144 -9.18 16.04 13.34
C LEU A 144 -10.28 15.18 12.69
N GLY A 145 -9.90 14.22 11.84
CA GLY A 145 -10.83 13.32 11.17
C GLY A 145 -11.64 12.47 12.13
N LEU A 146 -10.99 11.85 13.12
CA LEU A 146 -11.66 11.07 14.17
C LEU A 146 -12.56 11.96 15.04
N GLY A 147 -12.13 13.19 15.34
CA GLY A 147 -12.94 14.17 16.08
C GLY A 147 -14.20 14.60 15.32
N LEU A 148 -14.10 14.83 14.02
CA LEU A 148 -15.25 15.13 13.14
C LEU A 148 -16.17 13.90 13.02
N LEU A 149 -15.60 12.72 12.80
CA LEU A 149 -16.36 11.48 12.72
C LEU A 149 -17.12 11.18 14.01
N ARG A 150 -16.51 11.41 15.18
CA ARG A 150 -17.20 11.34 16.47
C ARG A 150 -18.43 12.24 16.52
N ARG A 151 -18.34 13.48 16.03
CA ARG A 151 -19.49 14.40 15.99
C ARG A 151 -20.60 13.89 15.07
N VAL A 152 -20.23 13.28 13.94
CA VAL A 152 -21.19 12.65 13.02
C VAL A 152 -21.89 11.46 13.68
N LEU A 153 -21.14 10.55 14.31
CA LEU A 153 -21.68 9.34 14.95
C LEU A 153 -22.58 9.67 16.16
N LEU A 154 -22.16 10.60 17.02
CA LEU A 154 -22.94 11.04 18.19
C LEU A 154 -24.29 11.69 17.82
N ARG A 155 -24.50 12.04 16.55
CA ARG A 155 -25.81 12.54 16.08
C ARG A 155 -26.88 11.45 16.02
N TYR A 156 -26.46 10.20 15.81
CA TYR A 156 -27.33 9.05 15.54
C TYR A 156 -27.19 7.93 16.57
N PHE A 157 -26.03 7.84 17.24
CA PHE A 157 -25.69 6.72 18.11
C PHE A 157 -25.20 7.18 19.48
N SER A 158 -25.20 6.25 20.44
CA SER A 158 -24.72 6.53 21.80
C SER A 158 -23.20 6.72 21.86
N ASP A 159 -22.73 7.31 22.96
CA ASP A 159 -21.30 7.49 23.22
C ASP A 159 -20.52 6.17 23.26
N VAL A 160 -21.13 5.11 23.80
CA VAL A 160 -20.54 3.77 23.86
C VAL A 160 -20.39 3.18 22.45
N VAL A 161 -21.44 3.22 21.61
CA VAL A 161 -21.37 2.73 20.23
C VAL A 161 -20.32 3.50 19.44
N THR A 162 -20.32 4.83 19.57
CA THR A 162 -19.32 5.70 18.95
C THR A 162 -17.90 5.31 19.36
N THR A 163 -17.68 5.06 20.65
CA THR A 163 -16.39 4.63 21.20
C THR A 163 -15.91 3.33 20.55
N LEU A 164 -16.79 2.31 20.51
CA LEU A 164 -16.45 1.01 19.93
C LEU A 164 -16.15 1.11 18.43
N VAL A 165 -16.92 1.90 17.67
CA VAL A 165 -16.66 2.11 16.24
C VAL A 165 -15.30 2.75 16.01
N LEU A 166 -14.95 3.80 16.76
CA LEU A 166 -13.66 4.48 16.61
C LEU A 166 -12.49 3.55 16.94
N VAL A 167 -12.59 2.78 18.03
CA VAL A 167 -11.55 1.82 18.43
C VAL A 167 -11.41 0.71 17.39
N LEU A 168 -12.51 0.09 16.98
CA LEU A 168 -12.47 -1.02 16.01
C LEU A 168 -12.07 -0.57 14.61
N LEU A 169 -12.45 0.64 14.18
CA LEU A 169 -12.02 1.21 12.90
C LEU A 169 -10.51 1.45 12.91
N VAL A 170 -9.98 2.07 13.96
CA VAL A 170 -8.55 2.40 14.02
C VAL A 170 -7.72 1.13 14.20
N LEU A 171 -8.02 0.27 15.18
CA LEU A 171 -7.17 -0.88 15.50
C LEU A 171 -7.49 -2.15 14.71
N GLY A 172 -8.69 -2.24 14.14
CA GLY A 172 -9.18 -3.44 13.46
C GLY A 172 -9.18 -3.34 11.94
N SER A 173 -8.57 -2.29 11.37
CA SER A 173 -8.45 -2.13 9.93
C SER A 173 -7.10 -1.55 9.55
N ASN A 174 -6.77 -1.64 8.26
CA ASN A 174 -5.59 -1.00 7.68
C ASN A 174 -5.56 0.53 7.82
N TYR A 175 -6.60 1.21 8.35
CA TYR A 175 -6.54 2.64 8.68
C TYR A 175 -5.37 2.99 9.60
N PHE A 176 -5.02 2.15 10.59
CA PHE A 176 -3.87 2.40 11.47
C PHE A 176 -2.57 2.60 10.68
N GLN A 177 -2.33 1.74 9.68
CA GLN A 177 -1.15 1.82 8.83
C GLN A 177 -1.07 3.18 8.14
N TYR A 178 -2.16 3.62 7.48
CA TYR A 178 -2.17 4.87 6.71
C TYR A 178 -2.28 6.13 7.56
N ALA A 179 -2.75 6.02 8.81
CA ALA A 179 -2.75 7.14 9.74
C ALA A 179 -1.38 7.34 10.40
N VAL A 180 -0.64 6.25 10.67
CA VAL A 180 0.58 6.28 11.48
C VAL A 180 1.85 6.18 10.63
N PHE A 181 2.00 5.12 9.84
CA PHE A 181 3.26 4.77 9.19
C PHE A 181 3.32 5.37 7.78
N ASP A 182 2.24 5.20 7.01
CA ASP A 182 2.08 5.78 5.67
C ASP A 182 1.35 7.14 5.74
N ALA A 183 1.65 7.92 6.78
CA ALA A 183 0.94 9.17 7.12
C ALA A 183 1.01 10.25 6.02
N ALA A 184 2.00 10.17 5.12
CA ALA A 184 2.14 11.05 3.95
C ALA A 184 1.37 10.55 2.71
N MET A 185 0.61 9.46 2.81
CA MET A 185 -0.31 9.04 1.76
C MET A 185 -1.63 9.81 1.82
N ALA A 186 -2.32 9.91 0.69
CA ALA A 186 -3.56 10.69 0.57
C ALA A 186 -4.71 10.20 1.47
N HIS A 187 -4.71 8.92 1.86
CA HIS A 187 -5.88 8.25 2.44
C HIS A 187 -6.35 8.84 3.77
N ASN A 188 -5.42 9.22 4.65
CA ASN A 188 -5.75 9.81 5.94
C ASN A 188 -6.35 11.23 5.78
N TYR A 189 -5.80 12.05 4.89
CA TYR A 189 -6.33 13.38 4.59
C TYR A 189 -7.72 13.30 3.95
N LEU A 190 -7.92 12.36 3.03
CA LEU A 190 -9.21 12.09 2.41
C LEU A 190 -10.22 11.58 3.43
N PHE A 191 -9.84 10.68 4.36
CA PHE A 191 -10.71 10.25 5.45
C PHE A 191 -11.22 11.44 6.26
N THR A 192 -10.34 12.37 6.63
CA THR A 192 -10.71 13.63 7.30
C THR A 192 -11.64 14.49 6.43
N GLY A 193 -11.38 14.58 5.14
CA GLY A 193 -12.24 15.26 4.17
C GLY A 193 -13.64 14.64 4.07
N TYR A 194 -13.77 13.31 4.06
CA TYR A 194 -15.06 12.62 4.10
C TYR A 194 -15.80 12.84 5.43
N ALA A 195 -15.09 12.81 6.56
CA ALA A 195 -15.68 13.12 7.87
C ALA A 195 -16.19 14.56 7.93
N LEU A 196 -15.43 15.52 7.37
CA LEU A 196 -15.84 16.92 7.23
C LEU A 196 -17.05 17.07 6.30
N LEU A 197 -17.04 16.39 5.15
CA LEU A 197 -18.14 16.41 4.19
C LEU A 197 -19.43 15.90 4.81
N LEU A 198 -19.39 14.77 5.53
CA LEU A 198 -20.53 14.24 6.26
C LEU A 198 -21.05 15.24 7.30
N TRP A 199 -20.15 15.81 8.10
CA TRP A 199 -20.52 16.78 9.14
C TRP A 199 -21.17 18.03 8.55
N LEU A 200 -20.57 18.63 7.50
CA LEU A 200 -21.13 19.79 6.79
C LEU A 200 -22.46 19.47 6.13
N THR A 201 -22.56 18.29 5.49
CA THR A 201 -23.80 17.83 4.86
C THR A 201 -24.92 17.73 5.89
N ILE A 202 -24.69 17.06 7.02
CA ILE A 202 -25.68 16.93 8.10
C ILE A 202 -26.10 18.30 8.61
N ARG A 203 -25.13 19.17 8.92
CA ARG A 203 -25.40 20.52 9.45
C ARG A 203 -26.21 21.38 8.48
N TRP A 204 -25.88 21.36 7.19
CA TRP A 204 -26.62 22.10 6.18
C TRP A 204 -28.06 21.59 6.04
N HIS A 205 -28.29 20.27 6.10
CA HIS A 205 -29.65 19.72 6.04
C HIS A 205 -30.50 20.06 7.26
N GLU A 206 -29.88 20.24 8.42
CA GLU A 206 -30.60 20.65 9.64
C GLU A 206 -30.84 22.16 9.69
N ARG A 207 -29.86 22.94 9.24
CA ARG A 207 -29.90 24.41 9.22
C ARG A 207 -29.20 24.92 7.95
N PRO A 208 -29.94 25.03 6.84
CA PRO A 208 -29.36 25.43 5.56
C PRO A 208 -28.78 26.85 5.61
N THR A 209 -27.48 26.98 5.32
CA THR A 209 -26.78 28.26 5.25
C THR A 209 -25.96 28.35 3.96
N ARG A 210 -25.87 29.57 3.41
CA ARG A 210 -25.06 29.88 2.22
C ARG A 210 -23.59 29.48 2.40
N LEU A 211 -23.03 29.83 3.56
CA LEU A 211 -21.65 29.50 3.91
C LEU A 211 -21.45 27.98 4.05
N GLY A 212 -22.43 27.27 4.62
CA GLY A 212 -22.41 25.80 4.68
C GLY A 212 -22.38 25.17 3.28
N ALA A 213 -23.20 25.68 2.35
CA ALA A 213 -23.21 25.19 0.97
C ALA A 213 -21.87 25.43 0.25
N PHE A 214 -21.29 26.62 0.41
CA PHE A 214 -19.96 26.94 -0.10
C PHE A 214 -18.89 25.97 0.45
N PHE A 215 -18.87 25.71 1.75
CA PHE A 215 -17.88 24.80 2.34
C PHE A 215 -18.12 23.33 1.99
N ILE A 216 -19.36 22.90 1.73
CA ILE A 216 -19.60 21.57 1.13
C ILE A 216 -18.93 21.51 -0.24
N GLY A 217 -19.16 22.52 -1.07
CA GLY A 217 -18.53 22.66 -2.37
C GLY A 217 -17.01 22.63 -2.31
N LEU A 218 -16.42 23.50 -1.48
CA LEU A 218 -14.97 23.58 -1.27
C LEU A 218 -14.38 22.25 -0.81
N THR A 219 -15.07 21.55 0.11
CA THR A 219 -14.64 20.22 0.57
C THR A 219 -14.65 19.20 -0.57
N LEU A 220 -15.70 19.18 -1.40
CA LEU A 220 -15.77 18.31 -2.58
C LEU A 220 -14.67 18.64 -3.59
N GLY A 221 -14.44 19.93 -3.86
CA GLY A 221 -13.37 20.39 -4.73
C GLY A 221 -11.99 19.96 -4.23
N MET A 222 -11.73 20.06 -2.93
CA MET A 222 -10.49 19.59 -2.31
C MET A 222 -10.33 18.07 -2.37
N LEU A 223 -11.40 17.28 -2.18
CA LEU A 223 -11.36 15.82 -2.33
C LEU A 223 -10.95 15.44 -3.77
N VAL A 224 -11.59 16.06 -4.77
CA VAL A 224 -11.26 15.88 -6.20
C VAL A 224 -9.85 16.35 -6.52
N LEU A 225 -9.42 17.48 -5.94
CA LEU A 225 -8.07 18.02 -6.07
C LEU A 225 -7.03 17.03 -5.56
N ILE A 226 -7.26 16.40 -4.41
CA ILE A 226 -6.34 15.40 -3.85
C ILE A 226 -6.33 14.14 -4.73
N ARG A 227 -7.50 13.63 -5.12
CA ARG A 227 -7.63 12.47 -6.02
C ARG A 227 -8.89 12.63 -6.88
N PRO A 228 -8.77 12.71 -8.22
CA PRO A 228 -9.93 12.90 -9.10
C PRO A 228 -11.03 11.84 -8.97
N SER A 229 -10.66 10.61 -8.59
CA SER A 229 -11.61 9.51 -8.31
C SER A 229 -12.59 9.82 -7.18
N GLU A 230 -12.26 10.75 -6.29
CA GLU A 230 -13.11 11.14 -5.15
C GLU A 230 -14.29 12.04 -5.55
N ALA A 231 -14.46 12.35 -6.84
CA ALA A 231 -15.68 12.98 -7.37
C ALA A 231 -16.95 12.22 -6.97
N VAL A 232 -16.84 10.90 -6.74
CA VAL A 232 -17.93 10.06 -6.21
C VAL A 232 -18.47 10.54 -4.84
N ALA A 233 -17.69 11.28 -4.07
CA ALA A 233 -18.11 11.87 -2.80
C ALA A 233 -19.33 12.81 -2.94
N ALA A 234 -19.54 13.41 -4.11
CA ALA A 234 -20.68 14.29 -4.39
C ALA A 234 -22.03 13.60 -4.19
N VAL A 235 -22.08 12.27 -4.35
CA VAL A 235 -23.28 11.45 -4.11
C VAL A 235 -23.82 11.63 -2.69
N ILE A 236 -22.94 11.86 -1.71
CA ILE A 236 -23.30 11.99 -0.29
C ILE A 236 -24.25 13.19 -0.07
N PRO A 237 -23.87 14.46 -0.32
CA PRO A 237 -24.77 15.60 -0.14
C PRO A 237 -25.95 15.62 -1.13
N LEU A 238 -25.79 15.05 -2.32
CA LEU A 238 -26.84 14.98 -3.33
C LEU A 238 -27.99 14.07 -2.89
N LEU A 239 -27.69 12.89 -2.36
CA LEU A 239 -28.68 11.89 -1.95
C LEU A 239 -29.00 11.94 -0.44
N TRP A 240 -28.39 12.85 0.32
CA TRP A 240 -28.66 12.97 1.76
C TRP A 240 -30.15 13.24 2.03
N ASN A 241 -30.72 12.46 2.95
CA ASN A 241 -32.14 12.43 3.27
C ASN A 241 -33.09 12.00 2.14
N ALA A 242 -32.60 11.47 1.01
CA ALA A 242 -33.42 11.02 -0.13
C ALA A 242 -33.88 9.54 0.00
N GLY A 243 -34.51 9.18 1.12
CA GLY A 243 -34.87 7.78 1.45
C GLY A 243 -36.07 7.18 0.68
N SER A 244 -36.79 7.99 -0.10
CA SER A 244 -37.98 7.62 -0.87
C SER A 244 -38.17 8.53 -2.08
N TRP A 245 -39.00 8.12 -3.05
CA TRP A 245 -39.36 8.95 -4.21
C TRP A 245 -39.96 10.31 -3.80
N ALA A 246 -40.77 10.33 -2.75
CA ALA A 246 -41.34 11.57 -2.21
C ALA A 246 -40.23 12.48 -1.64
N ALA A 247 -39.29 11.92 -0.88
CA ALA A 247 -38.15 12.67 -0.34
C ALA A 247 -37.22 13.20 -1.44
N LEU A 248 -37.03 12.45 -2.52
CA LEU A 248 -36.26 12.90 -3.69
C LEU A 248 -36.94 14.09 -4.39
N ARG A 249 -38.27 14.05 -4.56
CA ARG A 249 -39.02 15.21 -5.11
C ARG A 249 -38.91 16.42 -4.19
N ALA A 250 -39.01 16.23 -2.88
CA ALA A 250 -38.82 17.30 -1.90
C ALA A 250 -37.40 17.89 -1.95
N LYS A 251 -36.38 17.04 -2.11
CA LYS A 251 -34.99 17.46 -2.29
C LYS A 251 -34.81 18.31 -3.55
N LEU A 252 -35.40 17.90 -4.68
CA LEU A 252 -35.35 18.69 -5.93
C LEU A 252 -36.06 20.04 -5.78
N ALA A 253 -37.20 20.09 -5.08
CA ALA A 253 -37.88 21.34 -4.76
C ALA A 253 -37.02 22.26 -3.89
N LEU A 254 -36.38 21.72 -2.84
CA LEU A 254 -35.46 22.44 -1.97
C LEU A 254 -34.27 23.04 -2.74
N LEU A 255 -33.70 22.29 -3.68
CA LEU A 255 -32.59 22.77 -4.50
C LEU A 255 -33.00 23.92 -5.43
N LYS A 256 -34.23 23.88 -5.97
CA LYS A 256 -34.79 24.98 -6.78
C LYS A 256 -35.04 26.23 -5.93
N GLU A 257 -35.64 26.06 -4.74
CA GLU A 257 -35.89 27.16 -3.81
C GLU A 257 -34.57 27.80 -3.35
N ARG A 258 -33.55 26.98 -3.09
CA ARG A 258 -32.23 27.41 -2.62
C ARG A 258 -31.16 27.39 -3.71
N TRP A 259 -31.50 27.83 -4.92
CA TRP A 259 -30.57 27.82 -6.06
C TRP A 259 -29.28 28.61 -5.79
N MET A 260 -29.33 29.65 -4.95
CA MET A 260 -28.13 30.40 -4.53
C MET A 260 -27.16 29.54 -3.72
N ASP A 261 -27.67 28.64 -2.88
CA ASP A 261 -26.83 27.69 -2.16
C ASP A 261 -26.16 26.71 -3.14
N VAL A 262 -26.87 26.30 -4.20
CA VAL A 262 -26.31 25.45 -5.28
C VAL A 262 -25.20 26.19 -6.02
N LEU A 263 -25.41 27.46 -6.38
CA LEU A 263 -24.38 28.29 -7.03
C LEU A 263 -23.14 28.43 -6.14
N LEU A 264 -23.31 28.69 -4.85
CA LEU A 264 -22.20 28.80 -3.90
C LEU A 264 -21.49 27.47 -3.68
N LEU A 265 -22.20 26.34 -3.69
CA LEU A 265 -21.60 25.01 -3.68
C LEU A 265 -20.74 24.79 -4.92
N VAL A 266 -21.25 25.11 -6.12
CA VAL A 266 -20.48 25.01 -7.36
C VAL A 266 -19.25 25.91 -7.31
N LEU A 267 -19.41 27.16 -6.87
CA LEU A 267 -18.30 28.11 -6.70
C LEU A 267 -17.24 27.55 -5.75
N GLY A 268 -17.63 27.03 -4.59
CA GLY A 268 -16.71 26.39 -3.65
C GLY A 268 -15.96 25.21 -4.30
N GLY A 269 -16.67 24.36 -5.04
CA GLY A 269 -16.08 23.21 -5.74
C GLY A 269 -15.05 23.63 -6.80
N VAL A 270 -15.39 24.64 -7.61
CA VAL A 270 -14.47 25.21 -8.61
C VAL A 270 -13.24 25.79 -7.93
N LEU A 271 -13.39 26.58 -6.87
CA LEU A 271 -12.26 27.14 -6.11
C LEU A 271 -11.39 26.05 -5.48
N GLY A 272 -11.98 24.93 -5.06
CA GLY A 272 -11.24 23.79 -4.54
C GLY A 272 -10.35 23.10 -5.58
N VAL A 273 -10.81 22.96 -6.83
CA VAL A 273 -10.03 22.33 -7.91
C VAL A 273 -9.10 23.32 -8.63
N LEU A 274 -9.38 24.62 -8.50
CA LEU A 274 -8.70 25.69 -9.23
C LEU A 274 -7.16 25.63 -9.17
N PRO A 275 -6.50 25.33 -8.04
CA PRO A 275 -5.03 25.27 -8.00
C PRO A 275 -4.43 24.30 -9.02
N GLN A 276 -5.02 23.10 -9.19
CA GLN A 276 -4.54 22.12 -10.16
C GLN A 276 -4.85 22.54 -11.60
N ALA A 277 -6.02 23.12 -11.84
CA ALA A 277 -6.39 23.58 -13.17
C ALA A 277 -5.44 24.69 -13.66
N LEU A 278 -5.05 25.60 -12.77
CA LEU A 278 -4.07 26.65 -13.05
C LEU A 278 -2.67 26.06 -13.29
N TYR A 279 -2.24 25.10 -12.48
CA TYR A 279 -0.95 24.42 -12.68
C TYR A 279 -0.89 23.69 -14.02
N TRP A 280 -1.92 22.92 -14.39
CA TRP A 280 -1.96 22.26 -15.69
C TRP A 280 -1.98 23.24 -16.84
N HIS A 281 -2.73 24.34 -16.74
CA HIS A 281 -2.73 25.36 -17.78
C HIS A 281 -1.34 26.00 -17.93
N TRP A 282 -0.66 26.28 -16.82
CA TRP A 282 0.70 26.80 -16.82
C TRP A 282 1.71 25.81 -17.43
N ALA A 283 1.65 24.52 -17.06
CA ALA A 283 2.62 23.52 -17.48
C ALA A 283 2.36 22.98 -18.91
N THR A 284 1.10 22.84 -19.31
CA THR A 284 0.69 22.11 -20.53
C THR A 284 -0.14 22.94 -21.51
N GLY A 285 -0.57 24.14 -21.14
CA GLY A 285 -1.51 24.96 -21.91
C GLY A 285 -2.98 24.55 -21.78
N HIS A 286 -3.30 23.48 -21.03
CA HIS A 286 -4.65 22.97 -20.87
C HIS A 286 -5.11 23.01 -19.40
N PHE A 287 -6.35 23.47 -19.14
CA PHE A 287 -6.93 23.48 -17.78
C PHE A 287 -7.28 22.09 -17.24
N LEU A 288 -7.33 21.07 -18.11
CA LEU A 288 -7.58 19.67 -17.75
C LEU A 288 -6.57 18.80 -18.51
N PHE A 289 -5.77 18.04 -17.79
CA PHE A 289 -4.70 17.23 -18.36
C PHE A 289 -4.64 15.85 -17.67
N TYR A 290 -4.46 14.79 -18.46
CA TYR A 290 -4.37 13.42 -17.95
C TYR A 290 -2.91 13.04 -17.63
N SER A 291 -2.56 13.08 -16.35
CA SER A 291 -1.17 12.92 -15.90
C SER A 291 -0.72 11.48 -15.61
N TYR A 292 -1.59 10.48 -15.83
CA TYR A 292 -1.30 9.07 -15.49
C TYR A 292 -0.79 8.22 -16.66
N GLY A 293 -0.56 8.83 -17.83
CA GLY A 293 0.01 8.17 -19.00
C GLY A 293 -0.86 7.02 -19.50
N ASP A 294 -0.28 5.82 -19.59
CA ASP A 294 -0.95 4.63 -20.12
C ASP A 294 -1.89 3.93 -19.13
N GLN A 295 -1.89 4.33 -17.85
CA GLN A 295 -2.79 3.76 -16.85
C GLN A 295 -4.19 4.34 -17.09
N HIS A 296 -5.25 3.53 -17.05
CA HIS A 296 -6.62 4.00 -17.27
C HIS A 296 -7.66 3.27 -16.39
N PHE A 297 -8.94 3.57 -16.62
CA PHE A 297 -10.06 2.90 -15.97
C PHE A 297 -10.77 1.94 -16.93
N SER A 298 -10.77 0.66 -16.57
CA SER A 298 -11.49 -0.43 -17.21
C SER A 298 -12.88 -0.63 -16.58
N PHE A 299 -13.77 0.36 -16.74
CA PHE A 299 -15.10 0.36 -16.07
C PHE A 299 -15.98 -0.85 -16.41
N PHE A 300 -15.86 -1.46 -17.59
CA PHE A 300 -16.69 -2.62 -17.96
C PHE A 300 -16.12 -3.97 -17.51
N LYS A 301 -14.88 -4.00 -17.04
CA LYS A 301 -14.21 -5.21 -16.52
C LYS A 301 -13.45 -4.87 -15.22
N PRO A 302 -14.16 -4.43 -14.17
CA PRO A 302 -13.51 -4.06 -12.92
C PRO A 302 -13.01 -5.31 -12.17
N HIS A 303 -11.89 -5.16 -11.49
CA HIS A 303 -11.24 -6.16 -10.65
C HIS A 303 -11.91 -6.32 -9.28
N LEU A 304 -13.24 -6.38 -9.25
CA LEU A 304 -14.03 -6.32 -8.01
C LEU A 304 -13.67 -7.46 -7.04
N TRP A 305 -13.55 -8.69 -7.56
CA TRP A 305 -13.23 -9.85 -6.74
C TRP A 305 -11.81 -9.76 -6.18
N GLU A 306 -10.87 -9.30 -7.00
CA GLU A 306 -9.48 -9.14 -6.64
C GLU A 306 -9.30 -8.06 -5.56
N VAL A 307 -9.98 -6.92 -5.73
CA VAL A 307 -10.00 -5.82 -4.76
C VAL A 307 -10.57 -6.26 -3.41
N LEU A 308 -11.57 -7.15 -3.40
CA LEU A 308 -12.19 -7.59 -2.15
C LEU A 308 -11.44 -8.75 -1.48
N PHE A 309 -11.01 -9.76 -2.26
CA PHE A 309 -10.65 -11.08 -1.73
C PHE A 309 -9.32 -11.65 -2.24
N SER A 310 -8.57 -10.93 -3.08
CA SER A 310 -7.25 -11.43 -3.52
C SER A 310 -6.27 -11.51 -2.34
N PHE A 311 -5.45 -12.56 -2.31
CA PHE A 311 -4.33 -12.63 -1.37
C PHE A 311 -3.20 -11.65 -1.71
N ARG A 312 -3.27 -10.97 -2.87
CA ARG A 312 -2.31 -9.91 -3.19
C ARG A 312 -2.57 -8.68 -2.32
N LYS A 313 -3.79 -8.13 -2.35
CA LYS A 313 -4.20 -6.88 -1.67
C LYS A 313 -5.68 -6.80 -1.28
N GLY A 314 -6.37 -7.93 -1.18
CA GLY A 314 -7.82 -7.99 -0.94
C GLY A 314 -8.22 -7.26 0.34
N TRP A 315 -9.16 -6.33 0.22
CA TRP A 315 -9.64 -5.49 1.30
C TRP A 315 -10.10 -6.29 2.52
N LEU A 316 -10.90 -7.33 2.29
CA LEU A 316 -11.52 -8.13 3.36
C LEU A 316 -10.61 -9.28 3.83
N ILE A 317 -9.51 -9.56 3.12
CA ILE A 317 -8.47 -10.50 3.58
C ILE A 317 -7.63 -9.84 4.69
N TYR A 318 -7.19 -8.60 4.45
CA TYR A 318 -6.32 -7.87 5.37
C TYR A 318 -7.06 -6.97 6.37
N SER A 319 -8.37 -6.79 6.21
CA SER A 319 -9.22 -6.04 7.17
C SER A 319 -10.60 -6.72 7.33
N PRO A 320 -10.64 -7.96 7.83
CA PRO A 320 -11.87 -8.78 7.91
C PRO A 320 -12.97 -8.15 8.78
N LEU A 321 -12.64 -7.29 9.75
CA LEU A 321 -13.64 -6.57 10.55
C LEU A 321 -14.54 -5.65 9.71
N LEU A 322 -14.08 -5.25 8.52
CA LEU A 322 -14.87 -4.40 7.61
C LEU A 322 -16.02 -5.17 6.92
N LEU A 323 -16.15 -6.48 7.15
CA LEU A 323 -17.40 -7.20 6.89
C LEU A 323 -18.57 -6.68 7.75
N LEU A 324 -18.29 -6.20 8.97
CA LEU A 324 -19.31 -5.68 9.89
C LEU A 324 -20.04 -4.44 9.33
N PRO A 325 -19.36 -3.37 8.86
CA PRO A 325 -20.06 -2.25 8.24
C PRO A 325 -20.84 -2.65 6.98
N LEU A 326 -20.39 -3.62 6.19
CA LEU A 326 -21.17 -4.11 5.04
C LEU A 326 -22.48 -4.79 5.49
N ALA A 327 -22.43 -5.66 6.50
CA ALA A 327 -23.62 -6.23 7.12
C ALA A 327 -24.49 -5.16 7.81
N GLY A 328 -23.85 -4.13 8.36
CA GLY A 328 -24.47 -3.01 9.05
C GLY A 328 -25.28 -2.08 8.17
N ILE A 329 -25.14 -2.14 6.84
CA ILE A 329 -26.02 -1.44 5.91
C ILE A 329 -27.47 -1.88 6.12
N ALA A 330 -27.72 -3.17 6.35
CA ALA A 330 -29.06 -3.69 6.64
C ALA A 330 -29.61 -3.17 7.98
N ALA A 331 -28.75 -3.07 9.00
CA ALA A 331 -29.14 -2.50 10.29
C ALA A 331 -29.46 -1.00 10.16
N LEU A 332 -28.61 -0.25 9.45
CA LEU A 332 -28.80 1.18 9.19
C LEU A 332 -30.07 1.42 8.38
N TRP A 333 -30.38 0.58 7.39
CA TRP A 333 -31.62 0.68 6.60
C TRP A 333 -32.88 0.63 7.49
N ARG A 334 -32.87 -0.19 8.54
CA ARG A 334 -34.01 -0.35 9.45
C ARG A 334 -34.16 0.82 10.41
N THR A 335 -33.06 1.45 10.84
CA THR A 335 -33.09 2.52 11.85
C THR A 335 -33.05 3.93 11.25
N HIS A 336 -32.31 4.13 10.15
CA HIS A 336 -32.00 5.43 9.55
C HIS A 336 -32.01 5.39 8.00
N ARG A 337 -33.10 4.87 7.40
CA ARG A 337 -33.25 4.72 5.93
C ARG A 337 -32.83 5.94 5.10
N ALA A 338 -33.13 7.14 5.57
CA ALA A 338 -32.80 8.40 4.90
C ALA A 338 -31.28 8.65 4.75
N VAL A 339 -30.48 8.09 5.68
CA VAL A 339 -29.01 8.13 5.68
C VAL A 339 -28.43 6.90 4.97
N THR A 340 -29.13 5.77 4.96
CA THR A 340 -28.62 4.55 4.30
C THR A 340 -28.50 4.69 2.79
N VAL A 341 -29.42 5.39 2.13
CA VAL A 341 -29.38 5.56 0.66
C VAL A 341 -28.09 6.21 0.17
N PRO A 342 -27.68 7.41 0.64
CA PRO A 342 -26.41 8.01 0.20
C PRO A 342 -25.20 7.16 0.59
N VAL A 343 -25.21 6.52 1.76
CA VAL A 343 -24.13 5.61 2.20
C VAL A 343 -23.98 4.43 1.24
N LEU A 344 -25.07 3.72 0.95
CA LEU A 344 -25.06 2.57 0.06
C LEU A 344 -24.68 2.96 -1.38
N ALA A 345 -25.25 4.05 -1.89
CA ALA A 345 -24.93 4.56 -3.23
C ALA A 345 -23.45 4.92 -3.34
N PHE A 346 -22.91 5.64 -2.35
CA PHE A 346 -21.49 5.94 -2.27
C PHE A 346 -20.64 4.67 -2.19
N THR A 347 -20.96 3.72 -1.30
CA THR A 347 -20.18 2.49 -1.13
C THR A 347 -20.11 1.69 -2.43
N VAL A 348 -21.24 1.51 -3.13
CA VAL A 348 -21.29 0.78 -4.41
C VAL A 348 -20.50 1.50 -5.49
N LEU A 349 -20.73 2.81 -5.67
CA LEU A 349 -20.05 3.59 -6.72
C LEU A 349 -18.55 3.72 -6.45
N ASN A 350 -18.15 3.97 -5.20
CA ASN A 350 -16.74 4.08 -4.82
C ASN A 350 -16.02 2.74 -5.03
N LEU A 351 -16.64 1.63 -4.62
CA LEU A 351 -16.07 0.30 -4.85
C LEU A 351 -15.94 -0.01 -6.35
N TRP A 352 -16.92 0.39 -7.15
CA TRP A 352 -16.86 0.25 -8.61
C TRP A 352 -15.72 1.05 -9.24
N VAL A 353 -15.60 2.34 -8.90
CA VAL A 353 -14.54 3.23 -9.41
C VAL A 353 -13.17 2.72 -9.00
N VAL A 354 -12.99 2.33 -7.73
CA VAL A 354 -11.72 1.76 -7.24
C VAL A 354 -11.38 0.44 -7.93
N SER A 355 -12.37 -0.42 -8.18
CA SER A 355 -12.14 -1.70 -8.84
C SER A 355 -11.90 -1.57 -10.34
N ALA A 356 -12.30 -0.45 -10.95
CA ALA A 356 -12.12 -0.19 -12.37
C ALA A 356 -10.70 0.28 -12.73
N TRP A 357 -9.85 0.64 -11.76
CA TRP A 357 -8.49 1.08 -12.05
C TRP A 357 -7.60 -0.09 -12.50
N ASP A 358 -6.83 0.07 -13.58
CA ASP A 358 -6.04 -1.04 -14.16
C ASP A 358 -5.02 -1.62 -13.17
N ILE A 359 -4.36 -0.75 -12.40
CA ILE A 359 -3.48 -1.16 -11.30
C ILE A 359 -4.33 -1.35 -10.05
N TRP A 360 -5.25 -2.31 -10.08
CA TRP A 360 -6.23 -2.53 -9.01
C TRP A 360 -5.61 -2.85 -7.65
N TRP A 361 -4.35 -3.29 -7.61
CA TRP A 361 -3.60 -3.55 -6.38
C TRP A 361 -2.99 -2.28 -5.77
N TYR A 362 -3.04 -1.15 -6.47
CA TYR A 362 -2.56 0.16 -6.02
C TYR A 362 -1.11 0.18 -5.50
N GLY A 363 -0.20 -0.64 -6.02
CA GLY A 363 1.22 -0.65 -5.62
C GLY A 363 1.45 -1.14 -4.17
N GLY A 364 2.55 -0.68 -3.55
CA GLY A 364 2.94 -1.02 -2.17
C GLY A 364 1.87 -0.66 -1.13
N SER A 365 1.24 -1.68 -0.52
CA SER A 365 0.17 -1.46 0.48
C SER A 365 -0.15 -2.70 1.34
N ILE A 366 -0.80 -2.49 2.50
CA ILE A 366 -1.51 -3.53 3.24
C ILE A 366 -3.03 -3.37 3.10
N GLY A 367 -3.69 -4.44 2.65
CA GLY A 367 -5.07 -4.39 2.19
C GLY A 367 -5.28 -3.38 1.06
N GLN A 368 -6.54 -3.04 0.80
CA GLN A 368 -6.86 -2.09 -0.25
C GLN A 368 -6.79 -0.64 0.26
N ARG A 369 -5.69 0.05 -0.02
CA ARG A 369 -5.47 1.43 0.46
C ARG A 369 -6.48 2.43 -0.10
N ALA A 370 -6.91 2.23 -1.35
CA ALA A 370 -7.86 3.11 -2.02
C ALA A 370 -9.28 3.11 -1.44
N LEU A 371 -9.59 2.22 -0.48
CA LEU A 371 -10.87 2.21 0.23
C LEU A 371 -10.81 2.85 1.62
N VAL A 372 -9.62 3.17 2.14
CA VAL A 372 -9.44 3.63 3.53
C VAL A 372 -10.21 4.91 3.84
N GLN A 373 -10.23 5.86 2.90
CA GLN A 373 -10.98 7.11 3.06
C GLN A 373 -12.51 6.90 3.14
N SER A 374 -13.02 5.82 2.55
CA SER A 374 -14.44 5.46 2.61
C SER A 374 -14.89 5.04 4.02
N TYR A 375 -13.96 4.75 4.92
CA TYR A 375 -14.28 4.28 6.28
C TYR A 375 -15.01 5.33 7.11
N ALA A 376 -14.80 6.62 6.82
CA ALA A 376 -15.58 7.70 7.45
C ALA A 376 -17.08 7.56 7.14
N VAL A 377 -17.43 7.15 5.91
CA VAL A 377 -18.82 6.92 5.49
C VAL A 377 -19.33 5.57 6.00
N LEU A 378 -18.50 4.52 5.92
CA LEU A 378 -18.84 3.17 6.42
C LEU A 378 -18.93 3.09 7.95
N ALA A 379 -18.42 4.06 8.68
CA ALA A 379 -18.60 4.14 10.13
C ALA A 379 -20.08 4.26 10.55
N LEU A 380 -20.95 4.84 9.72
CA LEU A 380 -22.39 4.92 9.98
C LEU A 380 -23.05 3.53 10.04
N PRO A 381 -22.93 2.67 9.01
CA PRO A 381 -23.45 1.30 9.10
C PRO A 381 -22.66 0.45 10.10
N TYR A 382 -21.36 0.72 10.33
CA TYR A 382 -20.62 0.07 11.41
C TYR A 382 -21.26 0.33 12.78
N ALA A 383 -21.58 1.58 13.07
CA ALA A 383 -22.27 1.97 14.28
C ALA A 383 -23.66 1.33 14.39
N ALA A 384 -24.38 1.22 13.27
CA ALA A 384 -25.70 0.59 13.25
C ALA A 384 -25.66 -0.91 13.63
N VAL A 385 -24.69 -1.68 13.12
CA VAL A 385 -24.57 -3.11 13.51
C VAL A 385 -24.13 -3.27 14.96
N ILE A 386 -23.22 -2.41 15.46
CA ILE A 386 -22.79 -2.45 16.86
C ILE A 386 -23.97 -2.08 17.77
N ALA A 387 -24.71 -1.02 17.46
CA ALA A 387 -25.92 -0.64 18.20
C ALA A 387 -26.95 -1.77 18.20
N TRP A 388 -27.14 -2.44 17.06
CA TRP A 388 -28.04 -3.59 16.93
C TRP A 388 -27.60 -4.79 17.78
N LEU A 389 -26.29 -5.08 17.86
CA LEU A 389 -25.73 -6.14 18.71
C LEU A 389 -25.89 -5.85 20.20
N LEU A 390 -25.83 -4.57 20.59
CA LEU A 390 -25.92 -4.13 21.99
C LEU A 390 -27.36 -4.01 22.52
N MET A 391 -28.36 -4.21 21.67
CA MET A 391 -29.77 -4.20 22.09
C MET A 391 -30.05 -5.22 23.21
N PRO A 392 -30.78 -4.85 24.29
CA PRO A 392 -31.02 -5.74 25.43
C PRO A 392 -31.71 -7.05 25.07
N GLU A 393 -32.55 -7.06 24.02
CA GLU A 393 -33.27 -8.27 23.58
C GLU A 393 -32.35 -9.31 22.91
N ARG A 394 -31.07 -8.97 22.64
CA ARG A 394 -30.11 -9.88 22.01
C ARG A 394 -29.52 -10.84 23.03
N ARG A 395 -29.43 -12.12 22.63
CA ARG A 395 -28.85 -13.20 23.44
C ARG A 395 -27.45 -12.79 23.94
N PRO A 396 -27.14 -12.92 25.24
CA PRO A 396 -25.84 -12.54 25.78
C PRO A 396 -24.70 -13.32 25.13
N ALA A 397 -24.92 -14.59 24.78
CA ALA A 397 -23.94 -15.41 24.05
C ALA A 397 -23.53 -14.78 22.70
N LEU A 398 -24.45 -14.16 21.95
CA LEU A 398 -24.14 -13.49 20.69
C LEU A 398 -23.24 -12.27 20.93
N ARG A 399 -23.50 -11.50 22.00
CA ARG A 399 -22.68 -10.34 22.38
C ARG A 399 -21.27 -10.77 22.76
N VAL A 400 -21.14 -11.82 23.59
CA VAL A 400 -19.84 -12.38 23.97
C VAL A 400 -19.10 -12.89 22.74
N ALA A 401 -19.74 -13.66 21.86
CA ALA A 401 -19.14 -14.15 20.63
C ALA A 401 -18.66 -13.00 19.72
N ALA A 402 -19.46 -11.93 19.58
CA ALA A 402 -19.08 -10.76 18.79
C ALA A 402 -17.87 -10.02 19.39
N VAL A 403 -17.80 -9.89 20.72
CA VAL A 403 -16.64 -9.28 21.40
C VAL A 403 -15.39 -10.14 21.23
N VAL A 404 -15.49 -11.45 21.44
CA VAL A 404 -14.36 -12.39 21.24
C VAL A 404 -13.87 -12.33 19.79
N ALA A 405 -14.78 -12.39 18.82
CA ALA A 405 -14.42 -12.27 17.41
C ALA A 405 -13.77 -10.91 17.10
N ALA A 406 -14.29 -9.82 17.65
CA ALA A 406 -13.71 -8.49 17.45
C ALA A 406 -12.28 -8.40 18.01
N VAL A 407 -12.04 -8.93 19.21
CA VAL A 407 -10.69 -8.94 19.82
C VAL A 407 -9.73 -9.78 18.98
N LEU A 408 -10.11 -11.00 18.58
CA LEU A 408 -9.25 -11.86 17.77
C LEU A 408 -8.93 -11.27 16.39
N LEU A 409 -9.88 -10.57 15.76
CA LEU A 409 -9.64 -9.94 14.46
C LEU A 409 -8.85 -8.63 14.57
N VAL A 410 -8.98 -7.88 15.67
CA VAL A 410 -8.08 -6.75 15.97
C VAL A 410 -6.66 -7.26 16.17
N ASP A 411 -6.48 -8.31 16.98
CA ASP A 411 -5.17 -8.93 17.22
C ASP A 411 -4.52 -9.40 15.91
N LEU A 412 -5.29 -10.13 15.09
CA LEU A 412 -4.83 -10.55 13.76
C LEU A 412 -4.44 -9.37 12.87
N ASN A 413 -5.24 -8.29 12.85
CA ASN A 413 -4.94 -7.11 12.02
C ASN A 413 -3.67 -6.40 12.48
N LEU A 414 -3.50 -6.18 13.79
CA LEU A 414 -2.30 -5.57 14.35
C LEU A 414 -1.05 -6.44 14.13
N PHE A 415 -1.19 -7.76 14.29
CA PHE A 415 -0.10 -8.70 14.01
C PHE A 415 0.31 -8.67 12.53
N GLN A 416 -0.66 -8.66 11.61
CA GLN A 416 -0.36 -8.54 10.18
C GLN A 416 0.23 -7.18 9.80
N HIS A 417 -0.16 -6.09 10.45
CA HIS A 417 0.54 -4.81 10.30
C HIS A 417 1.99 -4.93 10.73
N TRP A 418 2.27 -5.53 11.89
CA TRP A 418 3.64 -5.78 12.32
C TRP A 418 4.41 -6.65 11.31
N GLN A 419 3.78 -7.70 10.75
CA GLN A 419 4.38 -8.52 9.70
C GLN A 419 4.71 -7.69 8.45
N TYR A 420 3.80 -6.82 8.01
CA TYR A 420 4.01 -5.91 6.88
C TYR A 420 5.16 -4.93 7.13
N MET A 421 5.24 -4.38 8.34
CA MET A 421 6.28 -3.45 8.77
C MET A 421 7.67 -4.11 8.84
N ARG A 422 7.71 -5.42 9.09
CA ARG A 422 8.90 -6.28 9.00
C ARG A 422 9.09 -6.88 7.60
N SER A 423 8.29 -6.46 6.62
CA SER A 423 8.26 -6.97 5.25
C SER A 423 8.02 -8.50 5.14
N ILE A 424 7.55 -9.15 6.19
CA ILE A 424 7.10 -10.56 6.14
C ILE A 424 5.86 -10.67 5.23
N ILE A 425 4.93 -9.71 5.33
CA ILE A 425 3.93 -9.53 4.28
C ILE A 425 4.56 -8.64 3.21
N HIS A 426 4.75 -9.20 2.02
CA HIS A 426 5.37 -8.49 0.91
C HIS A 426 4.51 -7.28 0.47
N PRO A 427 5.11 -6.09 0.24
CA PRO A 427 4.35 -4.89 -0.09
C PRO A 427 3.52 -4.93 -1.37
N GLU A 428 3.86 -5.76 -2.36
CA GLU A 428 3.18 -5.78 -3.66
C GLU A 428 2.80 -7.17 -4.18
N GLU A 429 3.63 -8.19 -3.93
CA GLU A 429 3.59 -9.46 -4.68
C GLU A 429 3.08 -10.64 -3.86
N MET A 430 2.34 -10.36 -2.78
CA MET A 430 1.70 -11.42 -1.99
C MET A 430 0.86 -12.34 -2.88
N ASN A 431 0.90 -13.63 -2.56
CA ASN A 431 0.07 -14.65 -3.17
C ASN A 431 -0.51 -15.57 -2.09
N ARG A 432 -1.46 -16.44 -2.48
CA ARG A 432 -2.14 -17.34 -1.54
C ARG A 432 -1.18 -18.31 -0.84
N ARG A 433 -0.21 -18.87 -1.55
CA ARG A 433 0.72 -19.87 -0.99
C ARG A 433 1.59 -19.23 0.08
N TYR A 434 2.22 -18.12 -0.27
CA TYR A 434 3.07 -17.38 0.64
C TYR A 434 2.29 -16.86 1.85
N TYR A 435 1.08 -16.31 1.65
CA TYR A 435 0.23 -15.85 2.75
C TYR A 435 0.01 -16.91 3.82
N PHE A 436 -0.33 -18.15 3.42
CA PHE A 436 -0.51 -19.25 4.38
C PHE A 436 0.82 -19.75 4.95
N ALA A 437 1.90 -19.74 4.16
CA ALA A 437 3.23 -20.13 4.62
C ALA A 437 3.73 -19.23 5.76
N VAL A 438 3.42 -17.93 5.72
CA VAL A 438 3.83 -16.96 6.75
C VAL A 438 2.71 -16.60 7.75
N PHE A 439 1.55 -17.24 7.66
CA PHE A 439 0.43 -16.94 8.55
C PHE A 439 0.83 -17.18 10.01
N ASN A 440 0.72 -16.14 10.84
CA ASN A 440 1.13 -16.17 12.25
C ASN A 440 2.64 -16.45 12.49
N LYS A 441 3.51 -16.27 11.48
CA LYS A 441 4.97 -16.41 11.64
C LYS A 441 5.66 -15.06 11.89
N THR A 442 6.63 -15.07 12.79
CA THR A 442 7.49 -13.91 13.10
C THR A 442 8.85 -13.96 12.41
N MET A 443 9.29 -15.15 11.96
CA MET A 443 10.55 -15.37 11.28
C MET A 443 10.33 -16.38 10.15
N PRO A 444 10.02 -15.93 8.92
CA PRO A 444 9.90 -16.81 7.77
C PRO A 444 11.26 -17.41 7.38
N THR A 445 11.26 -18.64 6.88
CA THR A 445 12.46 -19.27 6.32
C THR A 445 12.67 -18.88 4.86
N GLN A 446 13.85 -19.18 4.31
CA GLN A 446 14.10 -19.05 2.88
C GLN A 446 13.12 -19.89 2.04
N SER A 447 12.77 -21.10 2.49
CA SER A 447 11.74 -21.93 1.86
C SER A 447 10.34 -21.32 1.90
N ASP A 448 9.98 -20.58 2.96
CA ASP A 448 8.74 -19.80 2.98
C ASP A 448 8.78 -18.71 1.90
N PHE A 449 9.86 -17.90 1.85
CA PHE A 449 10.01 -16.83 0.85
C PHE A 449 9.99 -17.34 -0.58
N ALA A 450 10.53 -18.52 -0.86
CA ALA A 450 10.48 -19.13 -2.18
C ALA A 450 9.05 -19.29 -2.70
N LEU A 451 8.05 -19.49 -1.82
CA LEU A 451 6.64 -19.61 -2.20
C LEU A 451 6.01 -18.31 -2.73
N LEU A 452 6.71 -17.18 -2.69
CA LEU A 452 6.34 -15.99 -3.47
C LEU A 452 6.42 -16.24 -4.98
N ASP A 453 7.42 -17.02 -5.41
CA ASP A 453 7.78 -17.19 -6.81
C ASP A 453 7.50 -18.61 -7.33
N VAL A 454 7.86 -19.64 -6.55
CA VAL A 454 7.71 -21.05 -6.95
C VAL A 454 6.45 -21.70 -6.39
N LYS A 455 5.97 -22.73 -7.11
CA LYS A 455 4.73 -23.44 -6.74
C LYS A 455 4.93 -24.55 -5.72
N SER A 456 6.13 -25.11 -5.68
CA SER A 456 6.50 -26.29 -4.91
C SER A 456 7.33 -25.93 -3.68
N HIS A 457 7.31 -26.86 -2.72
CA HIS A 457 8.20 -26.93 -1.57
C HIS A 457 8.32 -28.41 -1.19
N LEU A 458 9.28 -28.75 -0.34
CA LEU A 458 9.42 -30.11 0.18
C LEU A 458 8.10 -30.59 0.83
N PRO A 459 7.66 -31.83 0.57
CA PRO A 459 6.43 -32.38 1.15
C PRO A 459 6.42 -32.46 2.67
N GLU A 460 7.60 -32.60 3.29
CA GLU A 460 7.79 -32.63 4.74
C GLU A 460 8.80 -31.57 5.16
N SER A 461 8.90 -31.31 6.46
CA SER A 461 9.92 -30.41 6.99
C SER A 461 11.33 -30.85 6.57
N GLU A 462 12.16 -29.88 6.18
CA GLU A 462 13.55 -30.08 5.75
C GLU A 462 14.38 -30.96 6.70
N ARG A 463 14.06 -30.98 7.99
CA ARG A 463 14.71 -31.86 8.98
C ARG A 463 14.61 -33.36 8.64
N HIS A 464 13.62 -33.74 7.83
CA HIS A 464 13.40 -35.11 7.33
C HIS A 464 14.14 -35.40 6.03
N TYR A 465 14.98 -34.49 5.54
CA TYR A 465 15.77 -34.68 4.34
C TYR A 465 17.27 -34.57 4.65
N THR A 466 18.08 -35.26 3.86
CA THR A 466 19.54 -35.13 3.82
C THR A 466 19.92 -34.64 2.42
N PRO A 467 20.50 -33.43 2.28
CA PRO A 467 20.93 -32.93 0.98
C PRO A 467 22.12 -33.75 0.46
N GLN A 468 22.08 -34.13 -0.81
CA GLN A 468 23.20 -34.72 -1.53
C GLN A 468 23.58 -33.81 -2.70
N VAL A 469 24.81 -33.28 -2.69
CA VAL A 469 25.33 -32.44 -3.77
C VAL A 469 25.42 -33.22 -5.08
N LEU A 470 24.78 -32.70 -6.12
CA LEU A 470 24.81 -33.26 -7.48
C LEU A 470 25.85 -32.57 -8.35
N GLY A 471 26.02 -31.26 -8.15
CA GLY A 471 27.01 -30.42 -8.81
C GLY A 471 27.08 -29.04 -8.17
N LYS A 472 28.21 -28.37 -8.35
CA LYS A 472 28.50 -27.03 -7.83
C LYS A 472 29.31 -26.26 -8.88
N LEU A 473 29.05 -24.97 -8.98
CA LEU A 473 29.79 -24.01 -9.80
C LEU A 473 30.21 -22.84 -8.90
N ASP A 474 31.51 -22.79 -8.60
CA ASP A 474 32.16 -21.79 -7.72
C ASP A 474 33.04 -20.78 -8.49
N PHE A 475 33.08 -20.88 -9.83
CA PHE A 475 33.78 -19.97 -10.74
C PHE A 475 35.31 -19.92 -10.61
N ASP A 476 35.92 -20.61 -9.65
CA ASP A 476 37.37 -20.58 -9.35
C ASP A 476 38.29 -21.09 -10.47
N ASN A 477 37.75 -21.95 -11.32
CA ASN A 477 38.49 -22.56 -12.43
C ASN A 477 38.27 -21.83 -13.76
N GLN A 478 37.60 -20.67 -13.74
CA GLN A 478 37.32 -19.86 -14.93
C GLN A 478 38.21 -18.62 -14.96
N PRO A 479 38.76 -18.24 -16.12
CA PRO A 479 39.52 -17.01 -16.21
C PRO A 479 38.62 -15.81 -15.92
N VAL A 480 39.15 -14.81 -15.21
CA VAL A 480 38.50 -13.50 -15.10
C VAL A 480 38.37 -12.94 -16.51
N ASP A 481 37.15 -12.63 -16.92
CA ASP A 481 36.86 -12.12 -18.24
C ASP A 481 35.59 -11.26 -18.20
N ALA A 482 35.76 -10.00 -18.57
CA ALA A 482 34.69 -9.01 -18.61
C ALA A 482 33.61 -9.32 -19.65
N THR A 483 33.83 -10.26 -20.57
CA THR A 483 32.80 -10.70 -21.54
C THR A 483 31.90 -11.78 -20.96
N SER A 484 32.47 -12.68 -20.15
CA SER A 484 31.74 -13.74 -19.45
C SER A 484 31.11 -13.29 -18.13
N GLY A 485 31.46 -12.11 -17.63
CA GLY A 485 31.02 -11.57 -16.34
C GLY A 485 31.75 -12.18 -15.14
N ILE A 486 32.79 -13.02 -15.34
CA ILE A 486 33.57 -13.58 -14.24
C ILE A 486 34.50 -12.50 -13.71
N SER A 487 34.31 -12.12 -12.44
CA SER A 487 35.01 -11.03 -11.77
C SER A 487 35.81 -11.55 -10.57
N ALA A 488 36.88 -10.83 -10.22
CA ALA A 488 37.65 -11.03 -8.98
C ALA A 488 37.41 -9.93 -7.94
N ASP A 489 36.43 -9.05 -8.18
CA ASP A 489 36.15 -7.88 -7.33
C ASP A 489 35.51 -8.28 -5.99
N GLN A 490 34.70 -9.33 -6.00
CA GLN A 490 33.99 -9.82 -4.83
C GLN A 490 33.82 -11.34 -4.93
N GLY A 491 34.40 -12.13 -4.01
CA GLY A 491 34.18 -13.57 -3.89
C GLY A 491 33.57 -13.94 -2.54
N TYR A 492 32.96 -15.12 -2.41
CA TYR A 492 32.43 -15.58 -1.13
C TYR A 492 33.51 -16.21 -0.26
N PHE A 493 33.98 -17.39 -0.65
CA PHE A 493 35.13 -18.06 -0.03
C PHE A 493 36.39 -17.97 -0.88
N SER A 494 36.21 -17.95 -2.20
CA SER A 494 37.29 -17.77 -3.16
C SER A 494 37.50 -16.29 -3.49
N ARG A 495 38.36 -16.01 -4.47
CA ARG A 495 38.59 -14.64 -4.98
C ARG A 495 37.82 -14.34 -6.26
N GLN A 496 36.91 -15.21 -6.71
CA GLN A 496 36.17 -15.01 -7.96
C GLN A 496 34.68 -15.24 -7.76
N SER A 497 33.87 -14.57 -8.56
CA SER A 497 32.42 -14.78 -8.63
C SER A 497 31.90 -14.36 -10.01
N PHE A 498 30.64 -14.67 -10.28
CA PHE A 498 29.95 -14.14 -11.45
C PHE A 498 29.30 -12.79 -11.11
N HIS A 499 29.70 -11.74 -11.80
CA HIS A 499 29.08 -10.42 -11.74
C HIS A 499 27.86 -10.38 -12.66
N ALA A 500 26.68 -10.39 -12.05
CA ALA A 500 25.40 -10.34 -12.74
C ALA A 500 24.94 -8.88 -12.89
N ASP A 501 24.76 -8.45 -14.13
CA ASP A 501 24.27 -7.14 -14.50
C ASP A 501 23.48 -7.23 -15.85
N PRO A 502 22.88 -6.13 -16.34
CA PRO A 502 22.14 -6.17 -17.59
C PRO A 502 22.97 -6.52 -18.84
N ALA A 503 24.30 -6.36 -18.81
CA ALA A 503 25.19 -6.77 -19.90
C ALA A 503 25.47 -8.30 -19.84
N HIS A 504 25.43 -8.87 -18.64
CA HIS A 504 25.62 -10.29 -18.34
C HIS A 504 24.32 -10.93 -17.84
N ALA A 505 23.24 -10.76 -18.61
CA ALA A 505 21.90 -11.17 -18.19
C ALA A 505 21.76 -12.68 -17.90
N TYR A 506 22.58 -13.53 -18.52
CA TYR A 506 22.59 -14.98 -18.27
C TYR A 506 23.91 -15.42 -17.68
N GLY A 507 23.89 -15.89 -16.43
CA GLY A 507 25.05 -16.46 -15.79
C GLY A 507 25.42 -17.85 -16.33
N PRO A 508 26.68 -18.29 -16.16
CA PRO A 508 27.07 -19.64 -16.52
C PRO A 508 26.21 -20.68 -15.80
N ALA A 509 25.79 -21.72 -16.52
CA ALA A 509 24.82 -22.69 -16.03
C ALA A 509 25.49 -23.99 -15.54
N LEU A 510 25.16 -24.39 -14.31
CA LEU A 510 25.42 -25.75 -13.84
C LEU A 510 24.50 -26.71 -14.59
N THR A 511 25.08 -27.57 -15.42
CA THR A 511 24.35 -28.48 -16.31
C THR A 511 24.53 -29.93 -15.85
N LEU A 512 23.43 -30.66 -15.62
CA LEU A 512 23.43 -32.03 -15.12
C LEU A 512 22.47 -32.90 -15.93
N LYS A 513 22.95 -34.02 -16.50
CA LYS A 513 22.09 -35.01 -17.15
C LYS A 513 21.46 -35.93 -16.10
N LEU A 514 20.16 -36.21 -16.21
CA LEU A 514 19.42 -36.98 -15.20
C LEU A 514 20.02 -38.37 -14.97
N MET A 515 20.30 -39.12 -16.05
CA MET A 515 20.84 -40.47 -15.97
C MET A 515 22.21 -40.54 -15.27
N ASP A 516 23.08 -39.55 -15.51
CA ASP A 516 24.44 -39.51 -14.95
C ASP A 516 24.44 -39.34 -13.43
N LYS A 517 23.32 -38.83 -12.89
CA LYS A 517 23.12 -38.60 -11.45
C LYS A 517 22.13 -39.57 -10.82
N GLY A 518 21.59 -40.53 -11.60
CA GLY A 518 20.61 -41.51 -11.12
C GLY A 518 19.31 -40.88 -10.61
N LEU A 519 18.91 -39.74 -11.17
CA LEU A 519 17.73 -39.00 -10.76
C LEU A 519 16.45 -39.60 -11.36
N GLN A 520 15.38 -39.61 -10.59
CA GLN A 520 14.09 -40.18 -10.96
C GLN A 520 12.97 -39.12 -10.91
N PRO A 521 11.91 -39.26 -11.74
CA PRO A 521 10.72 -38.40 -11.66
C PRO A 521 10.18 -38.27 -10.23
N GLY A 522 9.72 -37.06 -9.86
CA GLY A 522 9.15 -36.77 -8.55
C GLY A 522 10.15 -36.55 -7.41
N GLN A 523 11.44 -36.83 -7.61
CA GLN A 523 12.47 -36.47 -6.63
C GLN A 523 12.64 -34.94 -6.55
N TYR A 524 12.83 -34.42 -5.33
CA TYR A 524 13.01 -32.99 -5.11
C TYR A 524 14.47 -32.58 -5.26
N ILE A 525 14.70 -31.58 -6.09
CA ILE A 525 16.00 -30.95 -6.31
C ILE A 525 15.96 -29.56 -5.68
N ARG A 526 16.98 -29.26 -4.90
CA ARG A 526 17.27 -27.92 -4.39
C ARG A 526 18.21 -27.23 -5.36
N ALA A 527 17.79 -26.07 -5.86
CA ALA A 527 18.68 -25.12 -6.49
C ALA A 527 19.07 -24.06 -5.47
N SER A 528 20.36 -23.74 -5.35
CA SER A 528 20.87 -22.71 -4.44
C SER A 528 22.00 -21.90 -5.05
N CYS A 529 22.20 -20.68 -4.53
CA CYS A 529 23.38 -19.86 -4.80
C CYS A 529 23.67 -18.92 -3.63
N ARG A 530 24.90 -18.38 -3.60
CA ARG A 530 25.29 -17.25 -2.77
C ARG A 530 25.14 -15.98 -3.58
N VAL A 531 24.55 -14.95 -2.98
CA VAL A 531 24.39 -13.63 -3.62
C VAL A 531 24.87 -12.51 -2.69
N PHE A 532 25.66 -11.61 -3.25
CA PHE A 532 26.10 -10.37 -2.61
C PHE A 532 25.63 -9.18 -3.43
N SER A 533 25.06 -8.17 -2.78
CA SER A 533 24.70 -6.91 -3.43
C SER A 533 24.77 -5.76 -2.44
N ASP A 534 25.19 -4.60 -2.91
CA ASP A 534 25.29 -3.38 -2.09
C ASP A 534 23.91 -2.82 -1.73
N TYR A 535 22.94 -2.93 -2.64
CA TYR A 535 21.60 -2.33 -2.53
C TYR A 535 20.47 -3.34 -2.81
N GLY A 536 20.80 -4.63 -2.78
CA GLY A 536 19.91 -5.74 -3.05
C GLY A 536 19.90 -6.16 -4.53
N ALA A 537 19.78 -7.46 -4.78
CA ALA A 537 19.79 -8.09 -6.11
C ALA A 537 18.39 -8.06 -6.79
N TRP A 538 17.76 -6.88 -6.84
CA TRP A 538 16.43 -6.68 -7.40
C TRP A 538 16.37 -7.04 -8.89
N GLY A 539 15.28 -7.66 -9.33
CA GLY A 539 15.12 -8.11 -10.71
C GLY A 539 15.88 -9.39 -11.07
N ASN A 540 16.87 -9.80 -10.26
CA ASN A 540 17.65 -11.02 -10.49
C ASN A 540 16.95 -12.26 -9.93
N LYS A 541 17.11 -13.39 -10.61
CA LYS A 541 16.48 -14.68 -10.25
C LYS A 541 17.49 -15.82 -10.29
N LEU A 542 17.40 -16.71 -9.30
CA LEU A 542 17.95 -18.06 -9.40
C LEU A 542 16.94 -18.92 -10.14
N VAL A 543 17.38 -19.59 -11.21
CA VAL A 543 16.54 -20.37 -12.11
C VAL A 543 16.99 -21.83 -12.10
N MET A 544 16.03 -22.75 -12.06
CA MET A 544 16.21 -24.17 -12.36
C MET A 544 15.29 -24.55 -13.51
N THR A 545 15.86 -25.16 -14.54
CA THR A 545 15.11 -25.67 -15.69
C THR A 545 15.36 -27.16 -15.85
N VAL A 546 14.36 -27.85 -16.39
CA VAL A 546 14.51 -29.20 -16.94
C VAL A 546 14.24 -29.10 -18.44
N GLU A 547 15.22 -29.48 -19.24
CA GLU A 547 15.20 -29.39 -20.69
C GLU A 547 15.17 -30.76 -21.35
N ARG A 548 14.35 -30.88 -22.41
CA ARG A 548 14.30 -32.01 -23.33
C ARG A 548 14.52 -31.51 -24.75
N ASN A 549 15.54 -32.04 -25.43
CA ASN A 549 15.88 -31.64 -26.80
C ASN A 549 15.99 -30.12 -26.98
N GLY A 550 16.58 -29.42 -26.00
CA GLY A 550 16.75 -27.97 -25.99
C GLY A 550 15.48 -27.16 -25.71
N LYS A 551 14.38 -27.78 -25.29
CA LYS A 551 13.14 -27.11 -24.88
C LYS A 551 12.89 -27.31 -23.39
N ASN A 552 12.51 -26.23 -22.70
CA ASN A 552 12.10 -26.30 -21.29
C ASN A 552 10.80 -27.10 -21.15
N ILE A 553 10.84 -28.18 -20.38
CA ILE A 553 9.66 -28.93 -19.92
C ILE A 553 9.24 -28.52 -18.50
N ALA A 554 10.19 -27.99 -17.71
CA ALA A 554 9.92 -27.31 -16.45
C ALA A 554 10.82 -26.09 -16.29
N TRP A 555 10.29 -25.07 -15.62
CA TRP A 555 10.97 -23.82 -15.33
C TRP A 555 10.47 -23.31 -13.98
N ASP A 556 11.37 -23.22 -13.02
CA ASP A 556 11.12 -22.66 -11.69
C ASP A 556 12.20 -21.63 -11.39
N ALA A 557 11.81 -20.53 -10.77
CA ALA A 557 12.75 -19.48 -10.40
C ALA A 557 12.32 -18.77 -9.13
N VAL A 558 13.30 -18.31 -8.36
CA VAL A 558 13.09 -17.46 -7.18
C VAL A 558 13.91 -16.19 -7.32
N ARG A 559 13.40 -15.07 -6.84
CA ARG A 559 14.16 -13.83 -6.73
C ARG A 559 15.39 -14.01 -5.83
N LEU A 560 16.49 -13.34 -6.17
CA LEU A 560 17.71 -13.35 -5.36
C LEU A 560 17.66 -12.42 -4.15
N GLN A 561 16.78 -11.42 -4.18
CA GLN A 561 16.57 -10.50 -3.05
C GLN A 561 15.23 -10.78 -2.38
N ASN A 562 15.27 -11.05 -1.08
CA ASN A 562 14.08 -11.05 -0.23
C ASN A 562 14.41 -10.40 1.12
N ASN A 563 13.47 -10.39 2.07
CA ASN A 563 13.65 -9.65 3.32
C ASN A 563 14.59 -10.35 4.33
N LEU A 564 15.09 -11.54 4.02
CA LEU A 564 16.21 -12.16 4.74
C LEU A 564 17.57 -11.67 4.22
N SER A 565 17.60 -11.09 3.02
CA SER A 565 18.83 -10.64 2.41
C SER A 565 19.38 -9.41 3.14
N VAL A 566 20.64 -9.47 3.54
CA VAL A 566 21.38 -8.37 4.15
C VAL A 566 22.25 -7.73 3.07
N ASN A 567 22.11 -6.43 2.90
CA ASN A 567 22.94 -5.64 1.97
C ASN A 567 24.41 -5.69 2.39
N ARG A 568 25.32 -5.68 1.41
CA ARG A 568 26.78 -5.78 1.62
C ARG A 568 27.22 -7.02 2.41
N ALA A 569 26.44 -8.10 2.29
CA ALA A 569 26.75 -9.39 2.86
C ALA A 569 26.37 -10.51 1.88
N TRP A 570 27.00 -11.67 2.03
CA TRP A 570 26.68 -12.86 1.25
C TRP A 570 25.46 -13.57 1.84
N ASN A 571 24.42 -13.73 1.02
CA ASN A 571 23.16 -14.34 1.40
C ASN A 571 22.99 -15.69 0.69
N LEU A 572 22.44 -16.68 1.38
CA LEU A 572 22.06 -17.96 0.76
C LEU A 572 20.63 -17.88 0.26
N VAL A 573 20.43 -18.08 -1.04
CA VAL A 573 19.11 -18.18 -1.66
C VAL A 573 18.94 -19.58 -2.20
N TYR A 574 17.79 -20.19 -1.92
CA TYR A 574 17.46 -21.51 -2.46
C TYR A 574 15.96 -21.69 -2.62
N PHE A 575 15.58 -22.66 -3.45
CA PHE A 575 14.23 -23.21 -3.54
C PHE A 575 14.27 -24.69 -3.91
N ASP A 576 13.17 -25.38 -3.63
CA ASP A 576 13.02 -26.82 -3.86
C ASP A 576 11.91 -27.08 -4.88
N ALA A 577 12.21 -27.85 -5.93
CA ALA A 577 11.19 -28.27 -6.91
C ALA A 577 11.33 -29.75 -7.30
N PRO A 578 10.20 -30.45 -7.52
CA PRO A 578 10.22 -31.84 -7.94
C PRO A 578 10.58 -31.95 -9.42
N LEU A 579 11.29 -33.01 -9.78
CA LEU A 579 11.45 -33.39 -11.17
C LEU A 579 10.08 -33.73 -11.79
N PRO A 580 9.79 -33.28 -13.03
CA PRO A 580 8.54 -33.58 -13.71
C PRO A 580 8.20 -35.06 -13.71
N ALA A 581 6.92 -35.39 -13.60
CA ALA A 581 6.46 -36.79 -13.57
C ALA A 581 6.77 -37.53 -14.88
N ASP A 582 6.90 -36.80 -15.98
CA ASP A 582 7.26 -37.31 -17.30
C ASP A 582 8.74 -37.12 -17.64
N ALA A 583 9.60 -36.79 -16.66
CA ALA A 583 11.04 -36.61 -16.88
C ALA A 583 11.68 -37.92 -17.38
N LEU A 584 12.55 -37.81 -18.39
CA LEU A 584 13.25 -38.91 -19.03
C LEU A 584 14.73 -38.94 -18.64
N PRO A 585 15.40 -40.09 -18.70
CA PRO A 585 16.82 -40.20 -18.34
C PRO A 585 17.76 -39.27 -19.11
N ASP A 586 17.40 -38.93 -20.36
CA ASP A 586 18.18 -38.02 -21.22
C ASP A 586 17.90 -36.53 -21.02
N ASP A 587 16.92 -36.18 -20.17
CA ASP A 587 16.64 -34.77 -19.87
C ASP A 587 17.80 -34.14 -19.07
N ILE A 588 17.89 -32.82 -19.14
CA ILE A 588 19.00 -32.04 -18.57
C ILE A 588 18.46 -31.02 -17.57
N ILE A 589 19.03 -30.98 -16.37
CA ILE A 589 18.81 -29.92 -15.39
C ILE A 589 19.83 -28.82 -15.65
N LYS A 590 19.38 -27.57 -15.72
CA LYS A 590 20.26 -26.40 -15.65
C LYS A 590 19.89 -25.51 -14.48
N VAL A 591 20.90 -25.14 -13.68
CA VAL A 591 20.77 -24.14 -12.61
C VAL A 591 21.67 -22.96 -12.93
N TYR A 592 21.10 -21.76 -12.97
CA TYR A 592 21.81 -20.53 -13.33
C TYR A 592 21.13 -19.29 -12.77
N VAL A 593 21.79 -18.14 -12.86
CA VAL A 593 21.21 -16.84 -12.49
C VAL A 593 20.80 -16.07 -13.75
N LEU A 594 19.63 -15.45 -13.68
CA LEU A 594 19.07 -14.56 -14.70
C LEU A 594 18.98 -13.14 -14.15
N SER A 595 19.66 -12.20 -14.81
CA SER A 595 19.71 -10.76 -14.53
C SER A 595 19.09 -9.95 -15.68
N ASP A 596 17.83 -10.24 -16.00
CA ASP A 596 17.10 -9.50 -17.04
C ASP A 596 16.61 -8.16 -16.46
N SER A 597 17.33 -7.08 -16.77
CA SER A 597 17.13 -5.71 -16.22
C SER A 597 17.31 -5.57 -14.70
N GLY A 598 18.02 -6.51 -14.07
CA GLY A 598 18.24 -6.50 -12.62
C GLY A 598 19.36 -5.56 -12.17
N SER A 599 19.40 -5.28 -10.86
CA SER A 599 20.49 -4.52 -10.24
C SER A 599 21.78 -5.35 -10.20
N SER A 600 22.92 -4.65 -10.21
CA SER A 600 24.23 -5.29 -10.09
C SER A 600 24.34 -6.14 -8.81
N CYS A 601 24.78 -7.39 -8.95
CA CYS A 601 25.11 -8.27 -7.83
C CYS A 601 26.18 -9.30 -8.21
N TYR A 602 26.80 -9.89 -7.19
CA TYR A 602 27.78 -10.96 -7.35
C TYR A 602 27.19 -12.30 -6.92
N ILE A 603 27.44 -13.33 -7.71
CA ILE A 603 26.89 -14.68 -7.55
C ILE A 603 28.03 -15.67 -7.39
N ASP A 604 27.92 -16.51 -6.38
CA ASP A 604 28.89 -17.57 -6.11
C ASP A 604 28.16 -18.86 -5.69
N ASP A 605 28.89 -19.99 -5.65
CA ASP A 605 28.41 -21.28 -5.19
C ASP A 605 27.05 -21.70 -5.78
N VAL A 606 26.86 -21.61 -7.10
CA VAL A 606 25.63 -22.09 -7.75
C VAL A 606 25.60 -23.61 -7.67
N GLN A 607 24.57 -24.17 -7.03
CA GLN A 607 24.56 -25.58 -6.64
C GLN A 607 23.21 -26.24 -6.91
N ALA A 608 23.27 -27.54 -7.21
CA ALA A 608 22.10 -28.42 -7.25
C ALA A 608 22.28 -29.57 -6.26
N GLU A 609 21.28 -29.80 -5.42
CA GLU A 609 21.29 -30.87 -4.41
C GLU A 609 20.03 -31.74 -4.52
N LEU A 610 20.18 -33.06 -4.40
CA LEU A 610 19.06 -33.97 -4.25
C LEU A 610 18.63 -34.00 -2.78
N MET A 611 17.38 -33.66 -2.51
CA MET A 611 16.81 -33.72 -1.18
C MET A 611 16.33 -35.15 -0.90
N LYS A 612 17.20 -36.00 -0.31
CA LYS A 612 16.86 -37.40 0.00
C LYS A 612 16.05 -37.51 1.29
N PRO A 613 14.86 -38.11 1.29
CA PRO A 613 14.15 -38.40 2.53
C PRO A 613 15.03 -39.26 3.45
N LYS A 614 15.10 -38.88 4.73
CA LYS A 614 15.67 -39.73 5.77
C LYS A 614 14.74 -40.92 5.94
N SER A 615 15.30 -42.13 5.96
CA SER A 615 14.52 -43.31 6.32
C SER A 615 13.87 -43.08 7.70
N SER A 616 12.54 -43.06 7.74
CA SER A 616 11.78 -43.09 8.99
C SER A 616 12.17 -44.34 9.75
N TRP A 617 12.65 -44.21 10.98
CA TRP A 617 12.78 -45.32 11.92
C TRP A 617 11.40 -45.74 12.43
#